data_AF-A0A6P7QYP6-F1
#
_entry.id   AF-A0A6P7QYP6-F1
#
_cell.length_a   1.000
_cell.length_b   1.000
_cell.length_c   1.000
_cell.angle_alpha   90.00
_cell.angle_beta   90.00
_cell.angle_gamma   90.00
#
_symmetry.space_group_name_H-M   'P 1'
#
loop_
_entity.id
_entity.type
_entity.pdbx_description
1 polymer ?
#
loop_
_entity_poly.entity_id
_entity_poly.type
_entity_poly.pdbx_seq_one_letter_code
_entity_poly.pdbx_strand_id
1 'polypeptide(L)'
;MQQVLNVISLLWKLSKQQDETHTLESWLRKNYLTDFKHHFMSHFPYALKDITKQRKKDTNKSIKHCTVLSNNVDHLLLNLTLSDIMVSMANASTLQNDSSWIETIRKFVTETLKGGTRLNSKQLNRLLGVSWRLIQMQPNRDATENLIKAVYTLYQQRGLLLPVRTLLIKFFSKIYQKEELRSYRLRYRSKVLSRWLAGLPLQLSYLGSRNPELSTQLIDIIHTAASQANKDLLKNLQAAALQIYDPQEGAVVVLPAESQQRLVQLLYFLPTLPADLLSRLSRCCIMGRLGSSLAVTLIGILYMRSSFSGWSHSVNDCLMTDVDYLSFLFSTLTGFSKEELTWLQNLRGVPHVIQTSLSPVLLYLTDLDQFLHHWDITEAVCHSLLVIPARSQSFDIMQSAISKHLVGLTVIPDSTAGCIFGAMCKLLDHTCVVNEALLPFLASCCYSLLYFLLTLEKGDAEHLKKRDKLWEVCVSILALLPRVLRLMLQSLRVNRASPEELPVVGQLLRLLLQHVPLRSHMLTNAIIVQQIIKNITTLKGGSVQEQWLTDLHYCFSVYISGHPQGPSILNALY
;
A
#
# COMPACT_ATOMS: atom_id res chain seq x y z
N MET A 1 -25.94 50.36 10.05
CA MET A 1 -26.13 48.89 9.98
C MET A 1 -24.81 48.12 10.02
N GLN A 2 -23.92 48.26 9.02
CA GLN A 2 -22.67 47.48 8.96
C GLN A 2 -21.72 47.73 10.14
N GLN A 3 -21.60 48.98 10.62
CA GLN A 3 -20.81 49.29 11.81
C GLN A 3 -21.34 48.56 13.06
N VAL A 4 -22.65 48.54 13.27
CA VAL A 4 -23.30 47.83 14.39
C VAL A 4 -23.02 46.32 14.29
N LEU A 5 -23.18 45.71 13.11
CA LEU A 5 -22.88 44.29 12.90
C LEU A 5 -21.39 43.97 13.07
N ASN A 6 -20.49 44.88 12.71
CA ASN A 6 -19.05 44.72 12.93
C ASN A 6 -18.71 44.75 14.43
N VAL A 7 -19.29 45.68 15.19
CA VAL A 7 -19.13 45.75 16.65
C VAL A 7 -19.63 44.46 17.31
N ILE A 8 -20.84 44.01 16.95
CA ILE A 8 -21.38 42.74 17.47
C ILE A 8 -20.49 41.56 17.09
N SER A 9 -20.00 41.51 15.84
CA SER A 9 -19.09 40.45 15.40
C SER A 9 -17.75 40.47 16.15
N LEU A 10 -17.26 41.65 16.56
CA LEU A 10 -16.03 41.79 17.36
C LEU A 10 -16.26 41.32 18.80
N LEU A 11 -17.37 41.74 19.42
CA LEU A 11 -17.79 41.26 20.74
C LEU A 11 -17.93 39.73 20.76
N TRP A 12 -18.48 39.16 19.68
CA TRP A 12 -18.58 37.71 19.53
C TRP A 12 -17.23 37.00 19.47
N LYS A 13 -16.24 37.59 18.78
CA LYS A 13 -14.88 37.04 18.72
C LYS A 13 -14.19 37.07 20.09
N LEU A 14 -14.38 38.15 20.84
CA LEU A 14 -13.84 38.29 22.19
C LEU A 14 -14.48 37.27 23.15
N SER A 15 -15.80 37.14 23.11
CA SER A 15 -16.54 36.16 23.92
C SER A 15 -16.14 34.71 23.63
N LYS A 16 -15.82 34.37 22.36
CA LYS A 16 -15.26 33.05 22.02
C LYS A 16 -13.88 32.77 22.61
N GLN A 17 -13.07 33.79 22.86
CA GLN A 17 -11.75 33.62 23.49
C GLN A 17 -11.86 33.35 25.00
N GLN A 18 -13.01 33.70 25.59
CA GLN A 18 -13.27 33.59 27.03
C GLN A 18 -14.22 32.42 27.38
N ASP A 19 -14.61 31.59 26.40
CA ASP A 19 -15.63 30.52 26.54
C ASP A 19 -17.03 31.00 27.01
N GLU A 20 -17.30 32.30 26.96
CA GLU A 20 -18.56 32.93 27.37
C GLU A 20 -19.56 33.08 26.21
N THR A 21 -19.53 32.17 25.23
CA THR A 21 -20.30 32.38 23.98
C THR A 21 -21.79 32.21 24.19
N HIS A 22 -22.19 31.24 25.02
CA HIS A 22 -23.60 30.97 25.31
C HIS A 22 -24.26 32.04 26.20
N THR A 23 -23.49 32.66 27.10
CA THR A 23 -23.98 33.75 27.95
C THR A 23 -24.24 35.00 27.10
N LEU A 24 -23.35 35.34 26.17
CA LEU A 24 -23.55 36.43 25.22
C LEU A 24 -24.74 36.19 24.28
N GLU A 25 -24.86 34.98 23.72
CA GLU A 25 -26.00 34.57 22.87
C GLU A 25 -27.34 34.77 23.58
N SER A 26 -27.44 34.29 24.83
CA SER A 26 -28.64 34.40 25.65
C SER A 26 -28.97 35.85 26.01
N TRP A 27 -27.95 36.65 26.35
CA TRP A 27 -28.12 38.07 26.68
C TRP A 27 -28.60 38.89 25.48
N LEU A 28 -28.00 38.69 24.29
CA LEU A 28 -28.42 39.36 23.06
C LEU A 28 -29.86 39.00 22.70
N ARG A 29 -30.22 37.71 22.82
CA ARG A 29 -31.58 37.25 22.59
C ARG A 29 -32.59 37.92 23.53
N LYS A 30 -32.29 37.96 24.83
CA LYS A 30 -33.21 38.51 25.85
C LYS A 30 -33.47 40.00 25.65
N ASN A 31 -32.44 40.76 25.31
CA ASN A 31 -32.50 42.22 25.36
C ASN A 31 -32.73 42.87 23.99
N TYR A 32 -32.35 42.23 22.87
CA TYR A 32 -32.31 42.89 21.56
C TYR A 32 -32.97 42.12 20.41
N LEU A 33 -33.50 40.91 20.63
CA LEU A 33 -34.07 40.11 19.53
C LEU A 33 -35.20 40.84 18.77
N THR A 34 -36.06 41.59 19.47
CA THR A 34 -37.15 42.38 18.87
C THR A 34 -36.61 43.46 17.94
N ASP A 35 -35.62 44.21 18.41
CA ASP A 35 -34.97 45.28 17.65
C ASP A 35 -34.24 44.70 16.44
N PHE A 36 -33.60 43.54 16.61
CA PHE A 36 -32.91 42.88 15.51
C PHE A 36 -33.89 42.40 14.44
N LYS A 37 -35.04 41.85 14.83
CA LYS A 37 -36.12 41.46 13.89
C LYS A 37 -36.63 42.69 13.14
N HIS A 38 -36.91 43.79 13.84
CA HIS A 38 -37.48 44.99 13.24
C HIS A 38 -36.50 45.71 12.30
N HIS A 39 -35.24 45.90 12.72
CA HIS A 39 -34.27 46.72 12.00
C HIS A 39 -33.41 45.93 11.00
N PHE A 40 -33.12 44.64 11.25
CA PHE A 40 -32.24 43.87 10.37
C PHE A 40 -32.97 42.81 9.53
N MET A 41 -34.06 42.20 10.00
CA MET A 41 -34.72 41.12 9.25
C MET A 41 -35.84 41.59 8.33
N SER A 42 -36.42 42.77 8.55
CA SER A 42 -37.50 43.35 7.75
C SER A 42 -37.16 43.53 6.26
N HIS A 43 -35.88 43.78 5.96
CA HIS A 43 -35.40 44.03 4.59
C HIS A 43 -34.35 43.02 4.11
N PHE A 44 -34.17 41.91 4.84
CA PHE A 44 -33.23 40.87 4.49
C PHE A 44 -33.78 39.93 3.39
N PRO A 45 -32.97 39.50 2.39
CA PRO A 45 -31.56 39.81 2.18
C PRO A 45 -31.32 41.17 1.50
N TYR A 46 -30.24 41.84 1.88
CA TYR A 46 -29.83 43.12 1.30
C TYR A 46 -29.17 42.87 -0.07
N ALA A 47 -29.86 43.19 -1.16
CA ALA A 47 -29.28 43.27 -2.50
C ALA A 47 -29.13 44.74 -2.93
N LEU A 48 -28.12 45.05 -3.74
CA LEU A 48 -28.09 46.28 -4.55
C LEU A 48 -29.26 46.18 -5.55
N LYS A 49 -30.46 46.58 -5.14
CA LYS A 49 -31.56 46.81 -6.08
C LYS A 49 -31.18 48.01 -6.95
N ASP A 50 -31.28 47.81 -8.26
CA ASP A 50 -31.06 48.79 -9.31
C ASP A 50 -31.55 50.19 -8.91
N ILE A 51 -30.60 51.12 -8.74
CA ILE A 51 -30.91 52.55 -8.74
C ILE A 51 -31.08 52.96 -10.20
N THR A 52 -32.19 52.56 -10.82
CA THR A 52 -32.73 53.26 -11.99
C THR A 52 -34.26 53.33 -11.88
N LYS A 53 -34.68 54.35 -11.12
CA LYS A 53 -35.81 55.26 -11.34
C LYS A 53 -37.01 54.77 -12.18
N GLN A 54 -38.18 55.21 -11.73
CA GLN A 54 -39.17 55.90 -12.57
C GLN A 54 -38.69 56.20 -14.01
N ARG A 55 -39.08 55.36 -14.98
CA ARG A 55 -39.66 55.73 -16.30
C ARG A 55 -39.62 54.53 -17.24
N LYS A 56 -40.82 54.09 -17.63
CA LYS A 56 -41.24 53.50 -18.91
C LYS A 56 -40.20 52.71 -19.77
N LYS A 57 -40.62 51.47 -20.04
CA LYS A 57 -40.66 50.74 -21.34
C LYS A 57 -39.46 49.86 -21.80
N ASP A 58 -39.87 48.63 -22.15
CA ASP A 58 -39.39 47.69 -23.17
C ASP A 58 -38.15 46.79 -22.93
N THR A 59 -38.49 45.53 -22.62
CA THR A 59 -38.03 44.22 -23.14
C THR A 59 -36.55 43.91 -23.49
N ASN A 60 -36.13 42.77 -22.90
CA ASN A 60 -35.18 41.77 -23.40
C ASN A 60 -33.69 42.15 -23.59
N LYS A 61 -32.83 41.66 -22.66
CA LYS A 61 -31.73 40.71 -22.95
C LYS A 61 -30.84 40.42 -21.72
N SER A 62 -30.47 39.13 -21.60
CA SER A 62 -29.37 38.49 -20.85
C SER A 62 -28.67 39.25 -19.71
N ILE A 63 -28.84 38.76 -18.49
CA ILE A 63 -28.10 39.20 -17.30
C ILE A 63 -26.67 38.64 -17.34
N LYS A 64 -25.72 39.46 -17.80
CA LYS A 64 -24.30 39.34 -17.49
C LYS A 64 -24.01 40.21 -16.26
N HIS A 65 -23.74 39.60 -15.11
CA HIS A 65 -23.21 40.30 -13.94
C HIS A 65 -21.71 40.07 -13.80
N CYS A 66 -20.92 41.10 -14.05
CA CYS A 66 -19.83 41.56 -13.17
C CYS A 66 -19.09 42.73 -13.84
N THR A 67 -19.45 43.95 -13.47
CA THR A 67 -18.53 45.09 -13.54
C THR A 67 -18.75 45.97 -12.33
N VAL A 68 -17.64 46.15 -11.62
CA VAL A 68 -17.42 46.99 -10.44
C VAL A 68 -17.93 48.41 -10.70
N LEU A 69 -18.71 48.99 -9.77
CA LEU A 69 -18.55 50.38 -9.28
C LEU A 69 -19.61 50.77 -8.22
N SER A 70 -19.13 51.58 -7.24
CA SER A 70 -19.83 52.45 -6.28
C SER A 70 -20.67 51.86 -5.13
N ASN A 71 -20.00 51.25 -4.16
CA ASN A 71 -20.08 51.49 -2.70
C ASN A 71 -19.35 50.33 -2.00
N ASN A 72 -18.39 50.62 -1.13
CA ASN A 72 -17.41 49.69 -0.52
C ASN A 72 -17.99 48.59 0.40
N VAL A 73 -19.27 48.24 0.27
CA VAL A 73 -19.93 47.25 1.11
C VAL A 73 -20.08 45.95 0.34
N ASP A 74 -19.32 44.92 0.74
CA ASP A 74 -19.60 43.53 0.34
C ASP A 74 -20.94 43.12 0.96
N HIS A 75 -22.02 43.36 0.22
CA HIS A 75 -23.40 43.07 0.63
C HIS A 75 -23.61 41.58 0.94
N LEU A 76 -22.89 40.70 0.26
CA LEU A 76 -22.92 39.27 0.57
C LEU A 76 -22.30 39.01 1.94
N LEU A 77 -21.13 39.59 2.24
CA LEU A 77 -20.51 39.45 3.55
C LEU A 77 -21.38 40.06 4.67
N LEU A 78 -22.07 41.18 4.40
CA LEU A 78 -23.03 41.77 5.33
C LEU A 78 -24.18 40.81 5.63
N ASN A 79 -24.83 40.27 4.58
CA ASN A 79 -25.91 39.30 4.71
C ASN A 79 -25.46 38.04 5.46
N LEU A 80 -24.25 37.55 5.19
CA LEU A 80 -23.67 36.40 5.88
C LEU A 80 -23.38 36.69 7.36
N THR A 81 -22.88 37.90 7.68
CA THR A 81 -22.60 38.31 9.08
C THR A 81 -23.90 38.39 9.87
N LEU A 82 -24.92 38.99 9.28
CA LEU A 82 -26.24 39.07 9.90
C LEU A 82 -26.83 37.67 10.09
N SER A 83 -26.75 36.81 9.08
CA SER A 83 -27.23 35.43 9.16
C SER A 83 -26.53 34.65 10.29
N ASP A 84 -25.21 34.83 10.42
CA ASP A 84 -24.42 34.21 11.49
C ASP A 84 -24.93 34.65 12.87
N ILE A 85 -25.06 35.96 13.11
CA ILE A 85 -25.53 36.53 14.38
C ILE A 85 -26.98 36.11 14.69
N MET A 86 -27.87 36.23 13.71
CA MET A 86 -29.29 35.90 13.89
C MET A 86 -29.48 34.42 14.22
N VAL A 87 -28.82 33.52 13.48
CA VAL A 87 -28.97 32.06 13.71
C VAL A 87 -28.38 31.64 15.05
N SER A 88 -27.30 32.25 15.54
CA SER A 88 -26.78 31.95 16.89
C SER A 88 -27.72 32.35 18.03
N MET A 89 -28.62 33.32 17.83
CA MET A 89 -29.60 33.67 18.85
C MET A 89 -30.75 32.67 18.95
N ALA A 90 -30.85 31.68 18.05
CA ALA A 90 -31.89 30.67 18.06
C ALA A 90 -31.34 29.29 18.44
N ASN A 91 -32.18 28.48 19.07
CA ASN A 91 -31.85 27.11 19.46
C ASN A 91 -33.03 26.17 19.14
N ALA A 92 -32.86 24.88 19.43
CA ALA A 92 -33.89 23.87 19.15
C ALA A 92 -35.20 24.11 19.92
N SER A 93 -35.14 24.65 21.14
CA SER A 93 -36.33 24.90 21.97
C SER A 93 -37.10 26.15 21.56
N THR A 94 -36.45 27.16 20.95
CA THR A 94 -37.10 28.40 20.52
C THR A 94 -37.54 28.38 19.04
N LEU A 95 -37.29 27.28 18.34
CA LEU A 95 -37.45 27.18 16.89
C LEU A 95 -38.87 27.51 16.39
N GLN A 96 -39.91 27.15 17.13
CA GLN A 96 -41.30 27.43 16.75
C GLN A 96 -41.56 28.95 16.66
N ASN A 97 -41.11 29.69 17.67
CA ASN A 97 -41.30 31.15 17.76
C ASN A 97 -40.44 31.94 16.76
N ASP A 98 -39.40 31.30 16.24
CA ASP A 98 -38.41 31.92 15.35
C ASP A 98 -38.49 31.42 13.90
N SER A 99 -39.48 30.59 13.59
CA SER A 99 -39.65 29.91 12.30
C SER A 99 -39.63 30.85 11.10
N SER A 100 -40.31 32.01 11.19
CA SER A 100 -40.49 32.95 10.08
C SER A 100 -39.17 33.50 9.53
N TRP A 101 -38.31 34.05 10.40
CA TRP A 101 -37.04 34.66 9.99
C TRP A 101 -35.94 33.61 9.77
N ILE A 102 -36.01 32.46 10.44
CA ILE A 102 -35.13 31.32 10.18
C ILE A 102 -35.37 30.76 8.77
N GLU A 103 -36.62 30.70 8.30
CA GLU A 103 -36.95 30.26 6.94
C GLU A 103 -36.40 31.24 5.90
N THR A 104 -36.48 32.55 6.14
CA THR A 104 -35.89 33.57 5.26
C THR A 104 -34.38 33.41 5.15
N ILE A 105 -33.68 33.18 6.27
CA ILE A 105 -32.23 32.92 6.26
C ILE A 105 -31.93 31.60 5.53
N ARG A 106 -32.71 30.54 5.77
CA ARG A 106 -32.53 29.25 5.07
C ARG A 106 -32.67 29.42 3.56
N LYS A 107 -33.71 30.13 3.11
CA LYS A 107 -33.95 30.39 1.69
C LYS A 107 -32.77 31.13 1.08
N PHE A 108 -32.32 32.22 1.72
CA PHE A 108 -31.15 32.98 1.29
C PHE A 108 -29.88 32.12 1.19
N VAL A 109 -29.56 31.34 2.22
CA VAL A 109 -28.38 30.46 2.24
C VAL A 109 -28.47 29.40 1.14
N THR A 110 -29.64 28.78 0.97
CA THR A 110 -29.88 27.75 -0.05
C THR A 110 -29.73 28.31 -1.46
N GLU A 111 -30.30 29.48 -1.73
CA GLU A 111 -30.20 30.17 -3.02
C GLU A 111 -28.77 30.62 -3.30
N THR A 112 -28.05 31.12 -2.29
CA THR A 112 -26.63 31.52 -2.41
C THR A 112 -25.74 30.33 -2.74
N LEU A 113 -25.95 29.18 -2.11
CA LEU A 113 -25.21 27.94 -2.39
C LEU A 113 -25.50 27.38 -3.79
N LYS A 114 -26.76 27.48 -4.26
CA LYS A 114 -27.16 27.03 -5.59
C LYS A 114 -26.77 28.00 -6.71
N GLY A 115 -26.67 29.29 -6.39
CA GLY A 115 -26.56 30.39 -7.36
C GLY A 115 -25.27 30.46 -8.17
N GLY A 116 -24.31 29.54 -7.96
CA GLY A 116 -23.10 29.44 -8.77
C GLY A 116 -22.16 30.64 -8.69
N THR A 117 -22.40 31.56 -7.74
CA THR A 117 -21.53 32.71 -7.51
C THR A 117 -20.18 32.21 -7.00
N ARG A 118 -19.08 32.78 -7.53
CA ARG A 118 -17.72 32.44 -7.07
C ARG A 118 -17.53 32.96 -5.64
N LEU A 119 -17.78 32.10 -4.67
CA LEU A 119 -17.54 32.37 -3.26
C LEU A 119 -16.05 32.26 -2.95
N ASN A 120 -15.48 33.24 -2.26
CA ASN A 120 -14.14 33.09 -1.68
C ASN A 120 -14.19 32.22 -0.41
N SER A 121 -13.03 31.76 0.07
CA SER A 121 -12.92 30.87 1.23
C SER A 121 -13.55 31.46 2.50
N LYS A 122 -13.45 32.77 2.72
CA LYS A 122 -14.00 33.46 3.90
C LYS A 122 -15.53 33.53 3.86
N GLN A 123 -16.10 33.88 2.71
CA GLN A 123 -17.55 33.91 2.49
C GLN A 123 -18.14 32.50 2.61
N LEU A 124 -17.50 31.50 1.96
CA LEU A 124 -17.95 30.12 2.06
C LEU A 124 -17.87 29.59 3.50
N ASN A 125 -16.78 29.83 4.22
CA ASN A 125 -16.65 29.36 5.61
C ASN A 125 -17.78 29.89 6.52
N ARG A 126 -18.15 31.17 6.36
CA ARG A 126 -19.30 31.76 7.08
C ARG A 126 -20.61 31.13 6.65
N LEU A 127 -20.84 30.97 5.34
CA LEU A 127 -22.05 30.35 4.79
C LEU A 127 -22.23 28.91 5.27
N LEU A 128 -21.15 28.11 5.31
CA LEU A 128 -21.15 26.76 5.86
C LEU A 128 -21.34 26.76 7.38
N GLY A 129 -20.79 27.74 8.11
CA GLY A 129 -21.05 27.93 9.54
C GLY A 129 -22.52 28.16 9.86
N VAL A 130 -23.19 29.04 9.10
CA VAL A 130 -24.63 29.28 9.21
C VAL A 130 -25.41 28.01 8.85
N SER A 131 -25.07 27.37 7.73
CA SER A 131 -25.70 26.12 7.28
C SER A 131 -25.60 25.02 8.34
N TRP A 132 -24.43 24.89 8.97
CA TRP A 132 -24.20 23.95 10.06
C TRP A 132 -25.15 24.19 11.22
N ARG A 133 -25.23 25.44 11.74
CA ARG A 133 -26.13 25.75 12.85
C ARG A 133 -27.60 25.49 12.51
N LEU A 134 -28.05 25.87 11.31
CA LEU A 134 -29.40 25.57 10.83
C LEU A 134 -29.70 24.07 10.86
N ILE A 135 -28.75 23.23 10.40
CA ILE A 135 -28.86 21.76 10.47
C ILE A 135 -28.85 21.26 11.92
N GLN A 136 -28.11 21.90 12.83
CA GLN A 136 -28.07 21.48 14.23
C GLN A 136 -29.38 21.73 14.98
N MET A 137 -30.02 22.87 14.71
CA MET A 137 -31.20 23.36 15.42
C MET A 137 -32.51 22.70 14.97
N GLN A 138 -32.56 22.20 13.72
CA GLN A 138 -33.81 21.77 13.08
C GLN A 138 -34.11 20.27 13.30
N PRO A 139 -35.33 19.92 13.77
CA PRO A 139 -35.85 18.56 13.67
C PRO A 139 -36.46 18.26 12.29
N ASN A 140 -36.70 19.27 11.44
CA ASN A 140 -37.27 19.09 10.10
C ASN A 140 -36.24 18.45 9.16
N ARG A 141 -36.57 17.24 8.70
CA ARG A 141 -35.70 16.41 7.86
C ARG A 141 -35.58 16.95 6.43
N ASP A 142 -36.67 17.41 5.84
CA ASP A 142 -36.68 17.90 4.46
C ASP A 142 -35.90 19.21 4.33
N ALA A 143 -36.01 20.08 5.33
CA ALA A 143 -35.22 21.30 5.41
C ALA A 143 -33.71 21.02 5.48
N THR A 144 -33.32 20.03 6.28
CA THR A 144 -31.93 19.57 6.43
C THR A 144 -31.41 18.97 5.13
N GLU A 145 -32.17 18.06 4.51
CA GLU A 145 -31.79 17.42 3.24
C GLU A 145 -31.65 18.45 2.11
N ASN A 146 -32.55 19.45 2.04
CA ASN A 146 -32.49 20.52 1.04
C ASN A 146 -31.24 21.40 1.18
N LEU A 147 -30.81 21.69 2.41
CA LEU A 147 -29.57 22.43 2.67
C LEU A 147 -28.34 21.61 2.27
N ILE A 148 -28.28 20.33 2.67
CA ILE A 148 -27.18 19.43 2.29
C ILE A 148 -27.10 19.30 0.76
N LYS A 149 -28.24 19.17 0.09
CA LYS A 149 -28.33 19.14 -1.39
C LYS A 149 -27.79 20.41 -2.04
N ALA A 150 -28.03 21.58 -1.45
CA ALA A 150 -27.51 22.85 -1.96
C ALA A 150 -25.98 22.91 -1.85
N VAL A 151 -25.41 22.50 -0.70
CA VAL A 151 -23.95 22.39 -0.52
C VAL A 151 -23.35 21.37 -1.49
N TYR A 152 -24.03 20.25 -1.73
CA TYR A 152 -23.57 19.22 -2.67
C TYR A 152 -23.56 19.72 -4.11
N THR A 153 -24.55 20.52 -4.50
CA THR A 153 -24.59 21.17 -5.81
C THR A 153 -23.38 22.08 -6.02
N LEU A 154 -22.98 22.85 -5.00
CA LEU A 154 -21.75 23.65 -5.03
C LEU A 154 -20.50 22.78 -5.16
N TYR A 155 -20.41 21.69 -4.38
CA TYR A 155 -19.27 20.76 -4.41
C TYR A 155 -19.08 20.05 -5.75
N GLN A 156 -20.16 19.80 -6.49
CA GLN A 156 -20.11 19.18 -7.83
C GLN A 156 -19.60 20.13 -8.93
N GLN A 157 -19.47 21.42 -8.66
CA GLN A 157 -18.97 22.37 -9.67
C GLN A 157 -17.53 22.05 -10.06
N ARG A 158 -17.24 22.17 -11.36
CA ARG A 158 -15.89 21.99 -11.92
C ARG A 158 -15.06 23.24 -11.65
N GLY A 159 -13.75 23.07 -11.44
CA GLY A 159 -12.81 24.19 -11.29
C GLY A 159 -12.89 24.95 -9.96
N LEU A 160 -13.44 24.34 -8.90
CA LEU A 160 -13.37 24.91 -7.56
C LEU A 160 -11.92 25.07 -7.10
N LEU A 161 -11.60 26.22 -6.51
CA LEU A 161 -10.31 26.44 -5.86
C LEU A 161 -10.12 25.43 -4.73
N LEU A 162 -8.87 25.00 -4.53
CA LEU A 162 -8.51 24.00 -3.53
C LEU A 162 -9.05 24.33 -2.12
N PRO A 163 -8.87 25.55 -1.57
CA PRO A 163 -9.36 25.87 -0.22
C PRO A 163 -10.89 25.78 -0.10
N VAL A 164 -11.61 26.09 -1.19
CA VAL A 164 -13.06 26.00 -1.27
C VAL A 164 -13.47 24.52 -1.21
N ARG A 165 -12.81 23.66 -2.00
CA ARG A 165 -13.07 22.21 -2.01
C ARG A 165 -12.76 21.57 -0.65
N THR A 166 -11.66 21.96 0.00
CA THR A 166 -11.29 21.51 1.34
C THR A 166 -12.36 21.86 2.38
N LEU A 167 -12.88 23.10 2.36
CA LEU A 167 -13.94 23.53 3.29
C LEU A 167 -15.23 22.71 3.11
N LEU A 168 -15.61 22.42 1.86
CA LEU A 168 -16.79 21.60 1.55
C LEU A 168 -16.62 20.16 2.05
N ILE A 169 -15.46 19.55 1.83
CA ILE A 169 -15.15 18.20 2.32
C ILE A 169 -15.19 18.15 3.85
N LYS A 170 -14.56 19.12 4.53
CA LYS A 170 -14.59 19.23 6.00
C LYS A 170 -16.02 19.40 6.53
N PHE A 171 -16.85 20.18 5.84
CA PHE A 171 -18.26 20.34 6.20
C PHE A 171 -19.04 19.03 6.09
N PHE A 172 -18.89 18.29 4.99
CA PHE A 172 -19.55 16.99 4.83
C PHE A 172 -19.07 15.95 5.84
N SER A 173 -17.76 15.86 6.07
CA SER A 173 -17.17 14.99 7.09
C SER A 173 -17.76 15.28 8.48
N LYS A 174 -17.88 16.56 8.84
CA LYS A 174 -18.48 16.98 10.12
C LYS A 174 -19.96 16.59 10.24
N ILE A 175 -20.74 16.70 9.16
CA ILE A 175 -22.14 16.24 9.17
C ILE A 175 -22.21 14.73 9.32
N TYR A 176 -21.39 13.99 8.57
CA TYR A 176 -21.35 12.53 8.63
C TYR A 176 -21.04 12.02 10.04
N GLN A 177 -19.98 12.53 10.67
CA GLN A 177 -19.60 12.16 12.05
C GLN A 177 -20.72 12.44 13.07
N LYS A 178 -21.48 13.53 12.88
CA LYS A 178 -22.57 13.90 13.78
C LYS A 178 -23.83 13.04 13.58
N GLU A 179 -24.14 12.65 12.35
CA GLU A 179 -25.26 11.75 12.04
C GLU A 179 -25.03 10.38 12.71
N GLU A 180 -23.78 9.89 12.70
CA GLU A 180 -23.38 8.66 13.37
C GLU A 180 -23.49 8.73 14.91
N LEU A 181 -23.02 9.80 15.56
CA LEU A 181 -23.14 9.94 17.04
C LEU A 181 -24.59 9.91 17.56
N ARG A 182 -25.56 10.27 16.71
CA ARG A 182 -27.00 10.26 17.05
C ARG A 182 -27.65 8.87 16.86
N SER A 183 -26.92 7.90 16.33
CA SER A 183 -27.46 6.65 15.78
C SER A 183 -27.49 5.47 16.78
N TYR A 184 -27.95 5.68 18.01
CA TYR A 184 -28.41 4.55 18.85
C TYR A 184 -29.76 3.95 18.37
N ARG A 185 -30.43 4.57 17.39
CA ARG A 185 -31.67 4.05 16.78
C ARG A 185 -31.77 4.43 15.30
N LEU A 186 -31.35 3.52 14.41
CA LEU A 186 -31.88 3.17 13.06
C LEU A 186 -32.72 4.16 12.19
N ARG A 187 -32.77 5.47 12.44
CA ARG A 187 -33.70 6.38 11.76
C ARG A 187 -32.98 7.54 11.08
N TYR A 188 -32.87 7.37 9.77
CA TYR A 188 -32.58 8.36 8.73
C TYR A 188 -31.09 8.66 8.50
N ARG A 189 -30.59 8.17 7.36
CA ARG A 189 -29.32 8.59 6.73
C ARG A 189 -29.64 9.50 5.53
N SER A 190 -28.99 10.67 5.45
CA SER A 190 -29.15 11.58 4.31
C SER A 190 -28.73 10.90 3.00
N LYS A 191 -29.60 10.93 1.99
CA LYS A 191 -29.32 10.34 0.67
C LYS A 191 -28.20 11.09 -0.04
N VAL A 192 -28.15 12.41 0.14
CA VAL A 192 -27.08 13.23 -0.43
C VAL A 192 -25.72 12.89 0.20
N LEU A 193 -25.66 12.71 1.52
CA LEU A 193 -24.41 12.32 2.19
C LEU A 193 -23.94 10.93 1.77
N SER A 194 -24.84 9.95 1.69
CA SER A 194 -24.50 8.61 1.20
C SER A 194 -23.95 8.65 -0.23
N ARG A 195 -24.56 9.45 -1.12
CA ARG A 195 -24.06 9.65 -2.49
C ARG A 195 -22.71 10.37 -2.53
N TRP A 196 -22.50 11.36 -1.67
CA TRP A 196 -21.22 12.06 -1.57
C TRP A 196 -20.11 11.11 -1.11
N LEU A 197 -20.35 10.33 -0.04
CA LEU A 197 -19.41 9.32 0.46
C LEU A 197 -19.08 8.27 -0.60
N ALA A 198 -20.09 7.75 -1.28
CA ALA A 198 -19.93 6.77 -2.35
C ALA A 198 -19.03 7.26 -3.50
N GLY A 199 -18.96 8.59 -3.73
CA GLY A 199 -18.11 9.18 -4.77
C GLY A 199 -16.65 9.39 -4.36
N LEU A 200 -16.30 9.27 -3.07
CA LEU A 200 -14.95 9.58 -2.59
C LEU A 200 -13.86 8.62 -3.10
N PRO A 201 -14.07 7.29 -3.17
CA PRO A 201 -13.04 6.38 -3.69
C PRO A 201 -12.64 6.69 -5.13
N LEU A 202 -13.60 7.02 -5.99
CA LEU A 202 -13.33 7.43 -7.37
C LEU A 202 -12.64 8.80 -7.42
N GLN A 203 -12.99 9.73 -6.52
CA GLN A 203 -12.27 11.00 -6.44
C GLN A 203 -10.80 10.79 -6.05
N LEU A 204 -10.53 9.87 -5.11
CA LEU A 204 -9.19 9.54 -4.66
C LEU A 204 -8.33 8.97 -5.79
N SER A 205 -8.88 8.09 -6.63
CA SER A 205 -8.14 7.51 -7.75
C SER A 205 -7.70 8.55 -8.78
N TYR A 206 -8.50 9.61 -9.00
CA TYR A 206 -8.12 10.71 -9.91
C TYR A 206 -7.23 11.79 -9.29
N LEU A 207 -7.21 11.91 -7.96
CA LEU A 207 -6.42 12.92 -7.27
C LEU A 207 -4.95 12.50 -7.16
N GLY A 208 -4.66 11.30 -6.66
CA GLY A 208 -3.29 10.79 -6.50
C GLY A 208 -2.34 11.83 -5.90
N SER A 209 -1.20 12.05 -6.56
CA SER A 209 -0.18 13.04 -6.20
C SER A 209 -0.52 14.48 -6.56
N ARG A 210 -1.58 14.75 -7.33
CA ARG A 210 -1.95 16.12 -7.72
C ARG A 210 -2.30 16.99 -6.50
N ASN A 211 -2.71 16.37 -5.40
CA ASN A 211 -2.98 17.06 -4.15
C ASN A 211 -2.92 16.12 -2.93
N PRO A 212 -1.72 15.85 -2.38
CA PRO A 212 -1.54 14.84 -1.34
C PRO A 212 -2.32 15.18 -0.05
N GLU A 213 -2.38 16.46 0.33
CA GLU A 213 -3.14 16.90 1.53
C GLU A 213 -4.64 16.58 1.44
N LEU A 214 -5.24 16.79 0.27
CA LEU A 214 -6.64 16.42 0.05
C LEU A 214 -6.80 14.90 -0.03
N SER A 215 -5.88 14.20 -0.68
CA SER A 215 -5.92 12.74 -0.76
C SER A 215 -5.89 12.12 0.65
N THR A 216 -5.03 12.60 1.55
CA THR A 216 -5.00 12.17 2.95
C THR A 216 -6.33 12.40 3.65
N GLN A 217 -6.92 13.60 3.53
CA GLN A 217 -8.23 13.89 4.12
C GLN A 217 -9.34 12.97 3.59
N LEU A 218 -9.31 12.64 2.29
CA LEU A 218 -10.26 11.69 1.72
C LEU A 218 -10.05 10.28 2.26
N ILE A 219 -8.80 9.82 2.38
CA ILE A 219 -8.45 8.52 2.93
C ILE A 219 -8.97 8.39 4.36
N ASP A 220 -8.80 9.40 5.22
CA ASP A 220 -9.29 9.38 6.60
C ASP A 220 -10.82 9.25 6.68
N ILE A 221 -11.54 9.96 5.82
CA ILE A 221 -13.01 9.88 5.73
C ILE A 221 -13.43 8.49 5.23
N ILE A 222 -12.80 7.99 4.16
CA ILE A 222 -13.09 6.67 3.60
C ILE A 222 -12.81 5.59 4.65
N HIS A 223 -11.69 5.67 5.37
CA HIS A 223 -11.32 4.72 6.42
C HIS A 223 -12.33 4.73 7.56
N THR A 224 -12.74 5.90 8.04
CA THR A 224 -13.75 6.03 9.09
C THR A 224 -15.09 5.42 8.68
N ALA A 225 -15.50 5.64 7.42
CA ALA A 225 -16.76 5.11 6.92
C ALA A 225 -16.68 3.61 6.56
N ALA A 226 -15.51 3.11 6.16
CA ALA A 226 -15.24 1.69 5.90
C ALA A 226 -15.23 0.88 7.20
N SER A 227 -14.62 1.40 8.27
CA SER A 227 -14.64 0.75 9.60
C SER A 227 -16.04 0.63 10.20
N GLN A 228 -16.99 1.42 9.69
CA GLN A 228 -18.41 1.38 10.07
C GLN A 228 -19.26 0.52 9.11
N ALA A 229 -18.63 -0.24 8.20
CA ALA A 229 -19.29 -1.12 7.24
C ALA A 229 -20.34 -0.41 6.35
N ASN A 230 -20.07 0.83 5.92
CA ASN A 230 -20.97 1.56 5.03
C ASN A 230 -21.07 0.88 3.65
N LYS A 231 -22.20 0.24 3.36
CA LYS A 231 -22.41 -0.60 2.16
C LYS A 231 -22.16 0.13 0.83
N ASP A 232 -22.69 1.34 0.67
CA ASP A 232 -22.57 2.10 -0.59
C ASP A 232 -21.12 2.54 -0.82
N LEU A 233 -20.43 2.97 0.23
CA LEU A 233 -19.00 3.29 0.17
C LEU A 233 -18.18 2.05 -0.22
N LEU A 234 -18.37 0.92 0.47
CA LEU A 234 -17.59 -0.29 0.23
C LEU A 234 -17.76 -0.82 -1.19
N LYS A 235 -18.98 -0.75 -1.74
CA LYS A 235 -19.24 -1.10 -3.14
C LYS A 235 -18.46 -0.22 -4.13
N ASN A 236 -18.40 1.08 -3.88
CA ASN A 236 -17.67 2.00 -4.75
C ASN A 236 -16.15 1.94 -4.52
N LEU A 237 -15.71 1.63 -3.30
CA LEU A 237 -14.32 1.34 -2.99
C LEU A 237 -13.84 0.10 -3.74
N GLN A 238 -14.66 -0.95 -3.80
CA GLN A 238 -14.40 -2.14 -4.62
C GLN A 238 -14.24 -1.78 -6.10
N ALA A 239 -15.14 -0.95 -6.65
CA ALA A 239 -15.09 -0.54 -8.05
C ALA A 239 -13.85 0.31 -8.38
N ALA A 240 -13.38 1.12 -7.44
CA ALA A 240 -12.19 1.95 -7.61
C ALA A 240 -10.88 1.24 -7.23
N ALA A 241 -10.93 0.06 -6.61
CA ALA A 241 -9.76 -0.60 -6.00
C ALA A 241 -8.62 -0.80 -7.01
N LEU A 242 -8.90 -1.30 -8.21
CA LEU A 242 -7.86 -1.54 -9.21
C LEU A 242 -7.11 -0.25 -9.58
N GLN A 243 -7.78 0.90 -9.66
CA GLN A 243 -7.15 2.19 -9.94
C GLN A 243 -6.35 2.71 -8.73
N ILE A 244 -6.86 2.52 -7.51
CA ILE A 244 -6.21 2.98 -6.28
C ILE A 244 -4.90 2.21 -6.04
N TYR A 245 -4.91 0.90 -6.29
CA TYR A 245 -3.78 0.00 -6.08
C TYR A 245 -3.01 -0.34 -7.36
N ASP A 246 -3.08 0.54 -8.38
CA ASP A 246 -2.27 0.36 -9.57
C ASP A 246 -0.76 0.52 -9.24
N PRO A 247 0.11 -0.43 -9.64
CA PRO A 247 1.53 -0.42 -9.28
C PRO A 247 2.37 0.68 -9.95
N GLN A 248 1.82 1.37 -10.96
CA GLN A 248 2.50 2.44 -11.67
C GLN A 248 1.98 3.82 -11.27
N GLU A 249 0.66 4.01 -11.30
CA GLU A 249 0.04 5.34 -11.13
C GLU A 249 -0.94 5.43 -9.95
N GLY A 250 -1.16 4.32 -9.24
CA GLY A 250 -2.17 4.22 -8.20
C GLY A 250 -1.90 5.15 -7.02
N ALA A 251 -2.97 5.58 -6.34
CA ALA A 251 -2.88 6.38 -5.11
C ALA A 251 -1.97 5.73 -4.06
N VAL A 252 -1.91 4.39 -4.00
CA VAL A 252 -1.02 3.67 -3.08
C VAL A 252 0.46 3.87 -3.39
N VAL A 253 0.84 4.16 -4.63
CA VAL A 253 2.24 4.32 -5.04
C VAL A 253 2.69 5.77 -4.99
N VAL A 254 1.78 6.70 -5.30
CA VAL A 254 2.11 8.13 -5.46
C VAL A 254 1.98 8.96 -4.18
N LEU A 255 1.39 8.40 -3.11
CA LEU A 255 1.19 9.08 -1.83
C LEU A 255 2.27 8.71 -0.79
N PRO A 256 2.50 9.57 0.23
CA PRO A 256 3.49 9.31 1.30
C PRO A 256 3.16 8.07 2.16
N ALA A 257 4.16 7.53 2.84
CA ALA A 257 4.08 6.30 3.63
C ALA A 257 2.91 6.24 4.63
N GLU A 258 2.57 7.35 5.29
CA GLU A 258 1.41 7.40 6.22
C GLU A 258 0.08 7.15 5.49
N SER A 259 -0.10 7.76 4.31
CA SER A 259 -1.27 7.53 3.46
C SER A 259 -1.27 6.11 2.90
N GLN A 260 -0.10 5.58 2.52
CA GLN A 260 0.04 4.20 2.06
C GLN A 260 -0.40 3.21 3.15
N GLN A 261 -0.02 3.44 4.41
CA GLN A 261 -0.42 2.59 5.53
C GLN A 261 -1.95 2.53 5.67
N ARG A 262 -2.63 3.68 5.60
CA ARG A 262 -4.09 3.74 5.65
C ARG A 262 -4.75 3.07 4.46
N LEU A 263 -4.16 3.19 3.27
CA LEU A 263 -4.64 2.48 2.08
C LEU A 263 -4.48 0.96 2.24
N VAL A 264 -3.33 0.47 2.70
CA VAL A 264 -3.15 -0.96 2.98
C VAL A 264 -4.17 -1.46 4.01
N GLN A 265 -4.44 -0.68 5.06
CA GLN A 265 -5.49 -1.00 6.05
C GLN A 265 -6.90 -1.06 5.44
N LEU A 266 -7.20 -0.26 4.42
CA LEU A 266 -8.51 -0.26 3.76
C LEU A 266 -8.83 -1.59 3.06
N LEU A 267 -7.82 -2.36 2.65
CA LEU A 267 -8.01 -3.69 2.05
C LEU A 267 -8.72 -4.65 3.00
N TYR A 268 -8.55 -4.48 4.32
CA TYR A 268 -9.25 -5.28 5.33
C TYR A 268 -10.78 -5.11 5.25
N PHE A 269 -11.28 -3.96 4.79
CA PHE A 269 -12.72 -3.67 4.71
C PHE A 269 -13.33 -3.97 3.34
N LEU A 270 -12.52 -4.25 2.32
CA LEU A 270 -13.04 -4.49 0.97
C LEU A 270 -14.01 -5.69 0.96
N PRO A 271 -15.13 -5.62 0.22
CA PRO A 271 -16.02 -6.76 0.07
C PRO A 271 -15.30 -7.99 -0.48
N THR A 272 -14.56 -7.87 -1.59
CA THR A 272 -13.89 -9.02 -2.22
C THR A 272 -12.46 -8.67 -2.63
N LEU A 273 -11.58 -9.67 -2.68
CA LEU A 273 -10.20 -9.52 -3.12
C LEU A 273 -9.99 -10.35 -4.39
N PRO A 274 -10.35 -9.80 -5.58
CA PRO A 274 -10.20 -10.52 -6.83
C PRO A 274 -8.73 -10.74 -7.20
N ALA A 275 -8.45 -11.79 -7.97
CA ALA A 275 -7.10 -12.14 -8.45
C ALA A 275 -6.35 -10.97 -9.09
N ASP A 276 -7.03 -10.15 -9.91
CA ASP A 276 -6.43 -8.98 -10.55
C ASP A 276 -5.93 -7.93 -9.55
N LEU A 277 -6.65 -7.74 -8.44
CA LEU A 277 -6.22 -6.83 -7.37
C LEU A 277 -5.01 -7.41 -6.64
N LEU A 278 -5.03 -8.69 -6.32
CA LEU A 278 -3.91 -9.37 -5.66
C LEU A 278 -2.65 -9.36 -6.54
N SER A 279 -2.79 -9.56 -7.85
CA SER A 279 -1.68 -9.42 -8.80
C SER A 279 -1.06 -8.01 -8.76
N ARG A 280 -1.89 -6.95 -8.75
CA ARG A 280 -1.40 -5.56 -8.61
C ARG A 280 -0.71 -5.32 -7.27
N LEU A 281 -1.28 -5.82 -6.17
CA LEU A 281 -0.70 -5.71 -4.84
C LEU A 281 0.65 -6.44 -4.74
N SER A 282 0.75 -7.64 -5.33
CA SER A 282 2.01 -8.39 -5.41
C SER A 282 3.06 -7.59 -6.19
N ARG A 283 2.68 -6.98 -7.32
CA ARG A 283 3.56 -6.07 -8.07
C ARG A 283 3.99 -4.85 -7.26
N CYS A 284 3.10 -4.25 -6.46
CA CYS A 284 3.46 -3.16 -5.55
C CYS A 284 4.52 -3.57 -4.52
N CYS A 285 4.44 -4.80 -4.00
CA CYS A 285 5.45 -5.37 -3.11
C CYS A 285 6.78 -5.59 -3.84
N ILE A 286 6.74 -6.28 -4.99
CA ILE A 286 7.92 -6.67 -5.77
C ILE A 286 8.70 -5.45 -6.26
N MET A 287 8.01 -4.43 -6.78
CA MET A 287 8.63 -3.22 -7.34
C MET A 287 9.12 -2.23 -6.27
N GLY A 288 9.08 -2.59 -4.98
CA GLY A 288 9.48 -1.70 -3.89
C GLY A 288 8.60 -0.47 -3.72
N ARG A 289 7.38 -0.45 -4.29
CA ARG A 289 6.43 0.68 -4.15
C ARG A 289 5.81 0.74 -2.75
N LEU A 290 5.65 -0.43 -2.14
CA LEU A 290 5.37 -0.59 -0.73
C LEU A 290 6.67 -0.96 -0.03
N GLY A 291 7.05 -0.23 1.03
CA GLY A 291 8.17 -0.63 1.87
C GLY A 291 7.93 -1.99 2.53
N SER A 292 9.02 -2.68 2.92
CA SER A 292 8.95 -4.04 3.48
C SER A 292 8.00 -4.16 4.67
N SER A 293 7.96 -3.17 5.57
CA SER A 293 7.02 -3.13 6.71
C SER A 293 5.54 -3.06 6.30
N LEU A 294 5.22 -2.32 5.23
CA LEU A 294 3.87 -2.25 4.68
C LEU A 294 3.50 -3.53 3.94
N ALA A 295 4.45 -4.14 3.22
CA ALA A 295 4.26 -5.44 2.58
C ALA A 295 3.97 -6.55 3.61
N VAL A 296 4.69 -6.57 4.75
CA VAL A 296 4.43 -7.47 5.87
C VAL A 296 3.01 -7.26 6.42
N THR A 297 2.62 -5.99 6.62
CA THR A 297 1.26 -5.65 7.09
C THR A 297 0.18 -6.12 6.09
N LEU A 298 0.41 -5.93 4.79
CA LEU A 298 -0.47 -6.40 3.73
C LEU A 298 -0.61 -7.92 3.76
N ILE A 299 0.50 -8.66 3.83
CA ILE A 299 0.50 -10.12 3.92
C ILE A 299 -0.30 -10.58 5.14
N GLY A 300 -0.14 -9.92 6.29
CA GLY A 300 -0.94 -10.18 7.49
C GLY A 300 -2.44 -9.93 7.30
N ILE A 301 -2.83 -8.83 6.65
CA ILE A 301 -4.24 -8.55 6.32
C ILE A 301 -4.80 -9.63 5.40
N LEU A 302 -4.06 -10.03 4.37
CA LEU A 302 -4.48 -11.08 3.43
C LEU A 302 -4.61 -12.43 4.14
N TYR A 303 -3.69 -12.77 5.04
CA TYR A 303 -3.81 -13.97 5.88
C TYR A 303 -5.11 -13.93 6.71
N MET A 304 -5.38 -12.83 7.41
CA MET A 304 -6.62 -12.68 8.20
C MET A 304 -7.89 -12.83 7.37
N ARG A 305 -7.82 -12.42 6.09
CA ARG A 305 -8.91 -12.48 5.10
C ARG A 305 -8.99 -13.81 4.35
N SER A 306 -8.03 -14.71 4.53
CA SER A 306 -8.02 -16.05 3.94
C SER A 306 -8.84 -17.05 4.77
N SER A 307 -9.12 -18.22 4.20
CA SER A 307 -9.75 -19.34 4.92
C SER A 307 -8.88 -19.89 6.07
N PHE A 308 -7.57 -19.60 6.06
CA PHE A 308 -6.59 -20.17 6.99
C PHE A 308 -6.52 -19.47 8.35
N SER A 309 -7.06 -18.26 8.50
CA SER A 309 -6.97 -17.48 9.75
C SER A 309 -7.78 -18.04 10.92
N GLY A 310 -8.61 -19.08 10.69
CA GLY A 310 -9.47 -19.69 11.70
C GLY A 310 -10.58 -18.77 12.22
N TRP A 311 -10.70 -17.56 11.68
CA TRP A 311 -11.72 -16.58 12.04
C TRP A 311 -13.04 -16.95 11.35
N SER A 312 -13.88 -17.68 12.08
CA SER A 312 -15.25 -18.03 11.67
C SER A 312 -16.19 -16.83 11.86
N HIS A 313 -16.12 -15.84 10.95
CA HIS A 313 -17.25 -14.92 10.83
C HIS A 313 -18.43 -15.65 10.19
N SER A 314 -19.51 -15.76 10.97
CA SER A 314 -20.79 -16.36 10.60
C SER A 314 -21.56 -15.52 9.58
N VAL A 315 -21.02 -15.34 8.39
CA VAL A 315 -21.78 -15.07 7.16
C VAL A 315 -20.95 -15.65 6.01
N ASN A 316 -21.51 -16.63 5.30
CA ASN A 316 -21.01 -17.10 4.00
C ASN A 316 -20.45 -15.94 3.18
N ASP A 317 -19.13 -15.95 2.98
CA ASP A 317 -18.45 -15.74 1.70
C ASP A 317 -16.95 -15.63 2.02
N CYS A 318 -16.17 -16.66 1.69
CA CYS A 318 -14.72 -16.53 1.70
C CYS A 318 -14.36 -15.50 0.62
N LEU A 319 -13.90 -14.31 1.04
CA LEU A 319 -13.80 -13.11 0.20
C LEU A 319 -12.60 -13.14 -0.78
N MET A 320 -11.76 -14.18 -0.66
CA MET A 320 -10.57 -14.47 -1.46
C MET A 320 -10.42 -16.00 -1.52
N THR A 321 -10.16 -16.58 -2.70
CA THR A 321 -9.96 -18.03 -2.80
C THR A 321 -8.58 -18.45 -2.29
N ASP A 322 -8.44 -19.69 -1.81
CA ASP A 322 -7.14 -20.24 -1.39
C ASP A 322 -6.11 -20.21 -2.53
N VAL A 323 -6.58 -20.46 -3.76
CA VAL A 323 -5.75 -20.39 -4.97
C VAL A 323 -5.22 -18.98 -5.19
N ASP A 324 -6.07 -17.95 -5.05
CA ASP A 324 -5.65 -16.56 -5.23
C ASP A 324 -4.65 -16.13 -4.14
N TYR A 325 -4.89 -16.55 -2.90
CA TYR A 325 -3.99 -16.27 -1.78
C TYR A 325 -2.61 -16.90 -1.98
N LEU A 326 -2.56 -18.20 -2.28
CA LEU A 326 -1.30 -18.90 -2.53
C LEU A 326 -0.60 -18.36 -3.78
N SER A 327 -1.36 -17.98 -4.81
CA SER A 327 -0.81 -17.34 -6.01
C SER A 327 -0.19 -15.98 -5.70
N PHE A 328 -0.81 -15.18 -4.83
CA PHE A 328 -0.25 -13.93 -4.33
C PHE A 328 1.06 -14.16 -3.56
N LEU A 329 1.07 -15.12 -2.63
CA LEU A 329 2.26 -15.45 -1.84
C LEU A 329 3.41 -15.92 -2.74
N PHE A 330 3.13 -16.82 -3.70
CA PHE A 330 4.14 -17.33 -4.62
C PHE A 330 4.69 -16.24 -5.56
N SER A 331 3.80 -15.39 -6.12
CA SER A 331 4.23 -14.27 -6.97
C SER A 331 5.15 -13.33 -6.20
N THR A 332 4.79 -13.05 -4.94
CA THR A 332 5.54 -12.17 -4.05
C THR A 332 6.88 -12.80 -3.61
N LEU A 333 6.91 -14.13 -3.36
CA LEU A 333 8.12 -14.91 -3.07
C LEU A 333 9.09 -14.99 -4.25
N THR A 334 8.57 -14.99 -5.48
CA THR A 334 9.41 -15.04 -6.68
C THR A 334 10.16 -13.71 -6.84
N GLY A 335 9.56 -12.60 -6.40
CA GLY A 335 10.19 -11.27 -6.41
C GLY A 335 10.29 -10.63 -7.78
N PHE A 336 9.76 -11.26 -8.83
CA PHE A 336 9.78 -10.78 -10.20
C PHE A 336 8.48 -11.19 -10.90
N SER A 337 7.95 -10.30 -11.72
CA SER A 337 6.80 -10.58 -12.56
C SER A 337 7.16 -11.54 -13.69
N LYS A 338 6.14 -12.18 -14.28
CA LYS A 338 6.31 -13.07 -15.43
C LYS A 338 6.94 -12.33 -16.61
N GLU A 339 6.55 -11.08 -16.83
CA GLU A 339 7.07 -10.22 -17.90
C GLU A 339 8.56 -9.93 -17.70
N GLU A 340 8.97 -9.60 -16.48
CA GLU A 340 10.38 -9.36 -16.14
C GLU A 340 11.23 -10.63 -16.28
N LEU A 341 10.75 -11.78 -15.78
CA LEU A 341 11.46 -13.05 -15.93
C LEU A 341 11.60 -13.45 -17.39
N THR A 342 10.57 -13.23 -18.21
CA THR A 342 10.60 -13.50 -19.66
C THR A 342 11.57 -12.56 -20.36
N TRP A 343 11.59 -11.28 -19.98
CA TRP A 343 12.52 -10.30 -20.53
C TRP A 343 13.97 -10.66 -20.21
N LEU A 344 14.27 -11.12 -18.99
CA LEU A 344 15.61 -11.57 -18.58
C LEU A 344 16.13 -12.76 -19.39
N GLN A 345 15.26 -13.57 -19.99
CA GLN A 345 15.71 -14.68 -20.85
C GLN A 345 16.31 -14.18 -22.18
N ASN A 346 16.04 -12.94 -22.59
CA ASN A 346 16.62 -12.34 -23.79
C ASN A 346 18.02 -11.78 -23.45
N LEU A 347 19.04 -12.66 -23.47
CA LEU A 347 20.43 -12.36 -23.10
C LEU A 347 21.10 -11.17 -23.84
N ARG A 348 20.51 -10.67 -24.93
CA ARG A 348 21.05 -9.51 -25.66
C ARG A 348 20.81 -8.24 -24.84
N GLY A 349 21.85 -7.77 -24.15
CA GLY A 349 21.86 -6.47 -23.49
C GLY A 349 21.43 -6.46 -22.02
N VAL A 350 21.42 -7.62 -21.34
CA VAL A 350 21.22 -7.67 -19.88
C VAL A 350 22.58 -7.45 -19.19
N PRO A 351 22.81 -6.30 -18.54
CA PRO A 351 24.01 -6.07 -17.76
C PRO A 351 23.98 -6.93 -16.48
N HIS A 352 25.14 -7.18 -15.85
CA HIS A 352 25.25 -7.83 -14.54
C HIS A 352 24.79 -9.29 -14.45
N VAL A 353 25.01 -10.08 -15.51
CA VAL A 353 24.80 -11.54 -15.48
C VAL A 353 26.10 -12.26 -15.19
N ILE A 354 26.12 -13.08 -14.14
CA ILE A 354 27.23 -13.98 -13.86
C ILE A 354 27.03 -15.28 -14.61
N GLN A 355 28.07 -15.66 -15.34
CA GLN A 355 28.10 -16.86 -16.15
C GLN A 355 29.18 -17.82 -15.66
N THR A 356 28.84 -19.10 -15.70
CA THR A 356 29.76 -20.19 -15.47
C THR A 356 29.46 -21.30 -16.47
N SER A 357 30.50 -21.97 -16.95
CA SER A 357 30.37 -23.12 -17.84
C SER A 357 29.86 -24.39 -17.14
N LEU A 358 29.84 -24.37 -15.80
CA LEU A 358 29.57 -25.53 -14.95
C LEU A 358 28.13 -25.63 -14.45
N SER A 359 27.32 -24.59 -14.64
CA SER A 359 25.88 -24.61 -14.35
C SER A 359 25.07 -24.07 -15.52
N PRO A 360 23.93 -24.71 -15.85
CA PRO A 360 23.00 -24.20 -16.86
C PRO A 360 22.25 -22.94 -16.42
N VAL A 361 22.28 -22.60 -15.11
CA VAL A 361 21.60 -21.44 -14.55
C VAL A 361 22.57 -20.25 -14.47
N LEU A 362 22.21 -19.16 -15.11
CA LEU A 362 22.91 -17.87 -15.06
C LEU A 362 22.24 -16.98 -14.01
N LEU A 363 23.03 -16.20 -13.27
CA LEU A 363 22.49 -15.32 -12.24
C LEU A 363 22.43 -13.88 -12.71
N TYR A 364 21.24 -13.28 -12.63
CA TYR A 364 21.07 -11.84 -12.71
C TYR A 364 21.28 -11.23 -11.33
N LEU A 365 22.24 -10.32 -11.19
CA LEU A 365 22.56 -9.70 -9.90
C LEU A 365 21.59 -8.56 -9.60
N THR A 366 20.82 -8.68 -8.52
CA THR A 366 20.01 -7.56 -8.02
C THR A 366 20.81 -6.62 -7.13
N ASP A 367 20.49 -5.33 -7.16
CA ASP A 367 21.06 -4.34 -6.25
C ASP A 367 20.80 -4.69 -4.79
N LEU A 368 21.61 -4.16 -3.86
CA LEU A 368 21.52 -4.49 -2.43
C LEU A 368 20.14 -4.13 -1.84
N ASP A 369 19.61 -2.96 -2.16
CA ASP A 369 18.30 -2.52 -1.66
C ASP A 369 17.17 -3.41 -2.15
N GLN A 370 17.18 -3.76 -3.44
CA GLN A 370 16.20 -4.70 -4.01
C GLN A 370 16.32 -6.09 -3.37
N PHE A 371 17.56 -6.57 -3.17
CA PHE A 371 17.83 -7.85 -2.53
C PHE A 371 17.29 -7.89 -1.10
N LEU A 372 17.61 -6.89 -0.27
CA LEU A 372 17.20 -6.83 1.13
C LEU A 372 15.69 -6.67 1.26
N HIS A 373 15.08 -5.83 0.43
CA HIS A 373 13.63 -5.66 0.39
C HIS A 373 12.91 -6.96 0.04
N HIS A 374 13.37 -7.67 -1.00
CA HIS A 374 12.82 -8.97 -1.38
C HIS A 374 13.04 -10.02 -0.28
N TRP A 375 14.19 -9.99 0.39
CA TRP A 375 14.47 -10.88 1.51
C TRP A 375 13.50 -10.69 2.68
N ASP A 376 13.26 -9.44 3.10
CA ASP A 376 12.33 -9.11 4.20
C ASP A 376 10.89 -9.52 3.87
N ILE A 377 10.47 -9.35 2.62
CA ILE A 377 9.15 -9.80 2.16
C ILE A 377 9.07 -11.33 2.18
N THR A 378 10.14 -12.02 1.76
CA THR A 378 10.21 -13.48 1.78
C THR A 378 10.07 -14.04 3.20
N GLU A 379 10.67 -13.39 4.20
CA GLU A 379 10.47 -13.72 5.62
C GLU A 379 8.98 -13.72 5.99
N ALA A 380 8.25 -12.67 5.61
CA ALA A 380 6.82 -12.56 5.87
C ALA A 380 5.99 -13.61 5.13
N VAL A 381 6.32 -13.90 3.86
CA VAL A 381 5.66 -14.97 3.08
C VAL A 381 5.89 -16.33 3.74
N CYS A 382 7.13 -16.64 4.15
CA CYS A 382 7.45 -17.89 4.84
C CYS A 382 6.67 -18.02 6.14
N HIS A 383 6.57 -16.94 6.92
CA HIS A 383 5.78 -16.94 8.15
C HIS A 383 4.30 -17.25 7.87
N SER A 384 3.70 -16.62 6.86
CA SER A 384 2.32 -16.92 6.47
C SER A 384 2.11 -18.37 6.04
N LEU A 385 3.04 -18.93 5.26
CA LEU A 385 2.97 -20.34 4.83
C LEU A 385 3.15 -21.32 6.00
N LEU A 386 3.98 -20.98 7.00
CA LEU A 386 4.21 -21.82 8.19
C LEU A 386 2.99 -21.93 9.11
N VAL A 387 2.13 -20.91 9.14
CA VAL A 387 0.94 -20.90 10.00
C VAL A 387 -0.22 -21.69 9.38
N ILE A 388 -0.16 -22.01 8.08
CA ILE A 388 -1.17 -22.85 7.42
C ILE A 388 -1.14 -24.27 8.02
N PRO A 389 -2.28 -24.81 8.53
CA PRO A 389 -2.32 -26.11 9.20
C PRO A 389 -1.82 -27.28 8.34
N ALA A 390 -2.10 -27.25 7.03
CA ALA A 390 -1.65 -28.27 6.08
C ALA A 390 -0.28 -27.91 5.48
N ARG A 391 0.76 -27.95 6.31
CA ARG A 391 2.12 -27.54 5.93
C ARG A 391 2.71 -28.34 4.77
N SER A 392 2.57 -29.67 4.77
CA SER A 392 3.09 -30.52 3.68
C SER A 392 2.42 -30.21 2.34
N GLN A 393 1.10 -29.99 2.33
CA GLN A 393 0.37 -29.58 1.12
C GLN A 393 0.77 -28.18 0.64
N SER A 394 1.01 -27.26 1.57
CA SER A 394 1.49 -25.91 1.24
C SER A 394 2.88 -25.96 0.60
N PHE A 395 3.75 -26.83 1.11
CA PHE A 395 5.04 -27.12 0.51
C PHE A 395 4.89 -27.74 -0.88
N ASP A 396 3.99 -28.71 -1.06
CA ASP A 396 3.70 -29.36 -2.35
C ASP A 396 3.24 -28.37 -3.42
N ILE A 397 2.34 -27.45 -3.05
CA ILE A 397 1.87 -26.39 -3.94
C ILE A 397 3.03 -25.46 -4.31
N MET A 398 3.85 -25.05 -3.33
CA MET A 398 5.01 -24.20 -3.58
C MET A 398 6.03 -24.87 -4.52
N GLN A 399 6.41 -26.12 -4.26
CA GLN A 399 7.36 -26.83 -5.13
C GLN A 399 6.80 -27.06 -6.53
N SER A 400 5.49 -27.30 -6.68
CA SER A 400 4.83 -27.40 -7.98
C SER A 400 4.86 -26.07 -8.72
N ALA A 401 4.67 -24.95 -8.02
CA ALA A 401 4.76 -23.62 -8.61
C ALA A 401 6.19 -23.29 -9.06
N ILE A 402 7.21 -23.58 -8.24
CA ILE A 402 8.63 -23.45 -8.61
C ILE A 402 8.92 -24.30 -9.85
N SER A 403 8.49 -25.57 -9.85
CA SER A 403 8.72 -26.50 -10.95
C SER A 403 8.10 -26.01 -12.26
N LYS A 404 6.88 -25.46 -12.19
CA LYS A 404 6.15 -24.99 -13.36
C LYS A 404 6.69 -23.66 -13.91
N HIS A 405 7.11 -22.75 -13.04
CA HIS A 405 7.40 -21.37 -13.42
C HIS A 405 8.90 -21.05 -13.53
N LEU A 406 9.78 -21.81 -12.86
CA LEU A 406 11.19 -21.48 -12.74
C LEU A 406 12.15 -22.53 -13.29
N VAL A 407 11.82 -23.84 -13.24
CA VAL A 407 12.74 -24.94 -13.64
C VAL A 407 13.14 -24.91 -15.12
N GLY A 408 12.44 -24.16 -15.98
CA GLY A 408 12.79 -23.95 -17.39
C GLY A 408 13.56 -22.66 -17.70
N LEU A 409 13.81 -21.80 -16.71
CA LEU A 409 14.51 -20.53 -16.94
C LEU A 409 16.02 -20.72 -16.95
N THR A 410 16.69 -20.03 -17.88
CA THR A 410 18.16 -20.01 -17.98
C THR A 410 18.74 -18.92 -17.08
N VAL A 411 18.11 -17.75 -17.05
CA VAL A 411 18.55 -16.61 -16.23
C VAL A 411 17.61 -16.45 -15.04
N ILE A 412 18.17 -16.45 -13.83
CA ILE A 412 17.42 -16.33 -12.58
C ILE A 412 18.04 -15.21 -11.74
N PRO A 413 17.23 -14.30 -11.19
CA PRO A 413 17.72 -13.32 -10.23
C PRO A 413 18.28 -14.01 -8.98
N ASP A 414 19.43 -13.54 -8.51
CA ASP A 414 20.06 -14.09 -7.31
C ASP A 414 19.22 -13.91 -6.05
N SER A 415 18.47 -12.80 -5.92
CA SER A 415 17.46 -12.64 -4.87
C SER A 415 16.37 -13.70 -4.94
N THR A 416 15.86 -14.05 -6.13
CA THR A 416 14.87 -15.12 -6.32
C THR A 416 15.43 -16.48 -5.92
N ALA A 417 16.63 -16.83 -6.42
CA ALA A 417 17.27 -18.10 -6.08
C ALA A 417 17.53 -18.22 -4.56
N GLY A 418 18.05 -17.17 -3.94
CA GLY A 418 18.28 -17.09 -2.49
C GLY A 418 17.00 -17.17 -1.67
N CYS A 419 15.96 -16.43 -2.05
CA CYS A 419 14.66 -16.43 -1.35
C CYS A 419 13.95 -17.78 -1.45
N ILE A 420 14.03 -18.47 -2.58
CA ILE A 420 13.51 -19.84 -2.73
C ILE A 420 14.25 -20.80 -1.78
N PHE A 421 15.57 -20.70 -1.69
CA PHE A 421 16.35 -21.52 -0.74
C PHE A 421 15.96 -21.21 0.70
N GLY A 422 15.85 -19.93 1.05
CA GLY A 422 15.38 -19.50 2.37
C GLY A 422 13.98 -20.05 2.71
N ALA A 423 13.05 -19.99 1.76
CA ALA A 423 11.70 -20.54 1.92
C ALA A 423 11.71 -22.07 2.06
N MET A 424 12.47 -22.77 1.23
CA MET A 424 12.61 -24.22 1.32
C MET A 424 13.23 -24.63 2.66
N CYS A 425 14.30 -23.98 3.12
CA CYS A 425 14.92 -24.25 4.42
C CYS A 425 13.92 -24.13 5.60
N LYS A 426 12.99 -23.18 5.51
CA LYS A 426 12.00 -22.94 6.57
C LYS A 426 10.80 -23.87 6.49
N LEU A 427 10.31 -24.16 5.29
CA LEU A 427 9.09 -24.93 5.07
C LEU A 427 9.34 -26.43 5.07
N LEU A 428 10.52 -26.90 4.66
CA LEU A 428 10.86 -28.32 4.66
C LEU A 428 10.80 -28.89 6.09
N ASP A 429 10.05 -29.97 6.27
CA ASP A 429 10.09 -30.80 7.47
C ASP A 429 10.25 -32.28 7.08
N HIS A 430 10.28 -33.17 8.08
CA HIS A 430 10.45 -34.61 7.86
C HIS A 430 9.25 -35.28 7.15
N THR A 431 8.14 -34.58 6.99
CA THR A 431 6.93 -35.07 6.31
C THR A 431 6.88 -34.66 4.83
N CYS A 432 7.68 -33.67 4.43
CA CYS A 432 7.73 -33.15 3.08
C CYS A 432 8.64 -33.99 2.17
N VAL A 433 8.17 -34.27 0.94
CA VAL A 433 8.96 -34.94 -0.09
C VAL A 433 9.27 -33.96 -1.21
N VAL A 434 10.56 -33.78 -1.52
CA VAL A 434 10.99 -32.89 -2.62
C VAL A 434 10.86 -33.60 -3.95
N ASN A 435 10.23 -32.94 -4.92
CA ASN A 435 10.05 -33.44 -6.28
C ASN A 435 11.40 -33.67 -6.97
N GLU A 436 11.56 -34.85 -7.56
CA GLU A 436 12.76 -35.25 -8.34
C GLU A 436 13.12 -34.26 -9.44
N ALA A 437 12.11 -33.69 -10.12
CA ALA A 437 12.34 -32.71 -11.17
C ALA A 437 12.93 -31.39 -10.66
N LEU A 438 12.76 -31.08 -9.37
CA LEU A 438 13.24 -29.86 -8.76
C LEU A 438 14.70 -29.96 -8.30
N LEU A 439 15.18 -31.15 -7.93
CA LEU A 439 16.52 -31.34 -7.37
C LEU A 439 17.67 -30.87 -8.29
N PRO A 440 17.67 -31.15 -9.62
CA PRO A 440 18.73 -30.66 -10.51
C PRO A 440 18.73 -29.14 -10.66
N PHE A 441 17.55 -28.52 -10.63
CA PHE A 441 17.41 -27.08 -10.66
C PHE A 441 18.00 -26.44 -9.39
N LEU A 442 17.66 -26.97 -8.21
CA LEU A 442 18.24 -26.50 -6.94
C LEU A 442 19.76 -26.67 -6.92
N ALA A 443 20.29 -27.79 -7.41
CA ALA A 443 21.72 -28.02 -7.51
C ALA A 443 22.41 -26.98 -8.41
N SER A 444 21.81 -26.67 -9.56
CA SER A 444 22.32 -25.67 -10.50
C SER A 444 22.29 -24.26 -9.90
N CYS A 445 21.18 -23.86 -9.28
CA CYS A 445 21.06 -22.58 -8.57
C CYS A 445 22.07 -22.47 -7.43
N CYS A 446 22.27 -23.55 -6.66
CA CYS A 446 23.20 -23.56 -5.52
C CYS A 446 24.64 -23.38 -5.98
N TYR A 447 25.04 -24.08 -7.05
CA TYR A 447 26.36 -23.88 -7.62
C TYR A 447 26.54 -22.46 -8.14
N SER A 448 25.60 -21.93 -8.93
CA SER A 448 25.71 -20.58 -9.49
C SER A 448 25.80 -19.52 -8.39
N LEU A 449 25.04 -19.66 -7.30
CA LEU A 449 25.11 -18.78 -6.13
C LEU A 449 26.48 -18.89 -5.45
N LEU A 450 26.94 -20.11 -5.16
CA LEU A 450 28.25 -20.31 -4.50
C LEU A 450 29.41 -19.83 -5.38
N TYR A 451 29.33 -20.04 -6.68
CA TYR A 451 30.27 -19.50 -7.65
C TYR A 451 30.32 -17.98 -7.58
N PHE A 452 29.15 -17.31 -7.67
CA PHE A 452 29.03 -15.87 -7.50
C PHE A 452 29.70 -15.39 -6.20
N LEU A 453 29.39 -16.02 -5.07
CA LEU A 453 29.92 -15.61 -3.76
C LEU A 453 31.44 -15.70 -3.66
N LEU A 454 32.06 -16.62 -4.40
CA LEU A 454 33.50 -16.82 -4.42
C LEU A 454 34.22 -15.94 -5.45
N THR A 455 33.50 -15.47 -6.47
CA THR A 455 34.01 -14.52 -7.48
C THR A 455 33.79 -13.06 -7.10
N LEU A 456 33.07 -12.78 -6.01
CA LEU A 456 32.92 -11.42 -5.47
C LEU A 456 34.29 -10.84 -5.07
N GLU A 457 34.62 -9.65 -5.59
CA GLU A 457 35.84 -8.95 -5.21
C GLU A 457 35.84 -8.66 -3.71
N LYS A 458 36.94 -9.02 -3.03
CA LYS A 458 37.12 -8.78 -1.60
C LYS A 458 37.33 -7.29 -1.36
N GLY A 459 36.25 -6.54 -1.14
CA GLY A 459 36.37 -5.11 -0.82
C GLY A 459 35.05 -4.37 -0.73
N ASP A 460 33.98 -4.88 -1.34
CA ASP A 460 32.72 -4.14 -1.39
C ASP A 460 31.83 -4.45 -0.18
N ALA A 461 31.66 -3.46 0.71
CA ALA A 461 30.89 -3.60 1.94
C ALA A 461 29.41 -3.93 1.67
N GLU A 462 28.88 -3.51 0.51
CA GLU A 462 27.52 -3.81 0.06
C GLU A 462 27.31 -5.31 -0.20
N HIS A 463 28.32 -5.97 -0.78
CA HIS A 463 28.26 -7.39 -1.12
C HIS A 463 28.42 -8.32 0.09
N LEU A 464 28.97 -7.85 1.22
CA LEU A 464 29.14 -8.66 2.43
C LEU A 464 27.80 -9.11 3.03
N LYS A 465 26.84 -8.21 3.20
CA LYS A 465 25.52 -8.56 3.77
C LYS A 465 24.77 -9.57 2.90
N LYS A 466 24.84 -9.38 1.58
CA LYS A 466 24.24 -10.28 0.59
C LYS A 466 24.93 -11.65 0.62
N ARG A 467 26.25 -11.66 0.73
CA ARG A 467 27.08 -12.86 0.80
C ARG A 467 26.75 -13.72 2.01
N ASP A 468 26.63 -13.13 3.20
CA ASP A 468 26.37 -13.89 4.42
C ASP A 468 25.01 -14.60 4.34
N LYS A 469 23.95 -13.87 3.93
CA LYS A 469 22.61 -14.44 3.74
C LYS A 469 22.58 -15.56 2.71
N LEU A 470 23.20 -15.35 1.54
CA LEU A 470 23.21 -16.34 0.46
C LEU A 470 24.06 -17.58 0.81
N TRP A 471 25.19 -17.38 1.48
CA TRP A 471 26.05 -18.48 1.94
C TRP A 471 25.30 -19.37 2.93
N GLU A 472 24.67 -18.75 3.93
CA GLU A 472 23.90 -19.46 4.96
C GLU A 472 22.80 -20.33 4.36
N VAL A 473 21.99 -19.79 3.43
CA VAL A 473 20.90 -20.58 2.82
C VAL A 473 21.42 -21.65 1.86
N CYS A 474 22.50 -21.40 1.12
CA CYS A 474 23.10 -22.43 0.25
C CYS A 474 23.59 -23.62 1.09
N VAL A 475 24.33 -23.35 2.15
CA VAL A 475 24.85 -24.42 3.01
C VAL A 475 23.74 -25.14 3.76
N SER A 476 22.72 -24.40 4.22
CA SER A 476 21.54 -24.99 4.86
C SER A 476 20.79 -25.94 3.92
N ILE A 477 20.58 -25.56 2.65
CA ILE A 477 19.98 -26.46 1.64
C ILE A 477 20.83 -27.69 1.39
N LEU A 478 22.15 -27.55 1.27
CA LEU A 478 23.05 -28.69 1.05
C LEU A 478 23.05 -29.67 2.24
N ALA A 479 22.85 -29.16 3.46
CA ALA A 479 22.71 -29.97 4.66
C ALA A 479 21.33 -30.63 4.76
N LEU A 480 20.25 -29.88 4.49
CA LEU A 480 18.87 -30.37 4.55
C LEU A 480 18.54 -31.36 3.43
N LEU A 481 19.11 -31.18 2.24
CA LEU A 481 18.87 -31.98 1.05
C LEU A 481 20.17 -32.56 0.49
N PRO A 482 20.70 -33.66 1.05
CA PRO A 482 21.97 -34.25 0.64
C PRO A 482 22.03 -34.67 -0.84
N ARG A 483 20.87 -34.93 -1.43
CA ARG A 483 20.73 -35.24 -2.85
C ARG A 483 21.05 -34.05 -3.75
N VAL A 484 20.72 -32.83 -3.30
CA VAL A 484 21.11 -31.59 -4.00
C VAL A 484 22.63 -31.45 -4.01
N LEU A 485 23.30 -31.70 -2.88
CA LEU A 485 24.76 -31.72 -2.81
C LEU A 485 25.37 -32.74 -3.78
N ARG A 486 24.85 -33.97 -3.79
CA ARG A 486 25.33 -35.01 -4.70
C ARG A 486 25.18 -34.62 -6.16
N LEU A 487 24.00 -34.11 -6.56
CA LEU A 487 23.75 -33.66 -7.93
C LEU A 487 24.63 -32.47 -8.31
N MET A 488 24.84 -31.53 -7.39
CA MET A 488 25.73 -30.39 -7.59
C MET A 488 27.15 -30.89 -7.87
N LEU A 489 27.69 -31.77 -7.02
CA LEU A 489 29.02 -32.36 -7.23
C LEU A 489 29.12 -33.13 -8.56
N GLN A 490 28.10 -33.89 -8.94
CA GLN A 490 28.06 -34.61 -10.22
C GLN A 490 28.00 -33.66 -11.43
N SER A 491 27.39 -32.48 -11.27
CA SER A 491 27.29 -31.47 -12.32
C SER A 491 28.60 -30.71 -12.58
N LEU A 492 29.54 -30.74 -11.62
CA LEU A 492 30.90 -30.19 -11.75
C LEU A 492 31.72 -31.00 -12.77
N ARG A 493 31.40 -30.83 -14.05
CA ARG A 493 32.15 -31.40 -15.17
C ARG A 493 33.41 -30.58 -15.40
N VAL A 494 34.36 -30.67 -14.47
CA VAL A 494 35.63 -29.91 -14.45
C VAL A 494 36.38 -29.97 -15.80
N ASN A 495 36.28 -31.08 -16.53
CA ASN A 495 36.87 -31.24 -17.87
C ASN A 495 36.36 -30.23 -18.91
N ARG A 496 35.23 -29.56 -18.65
CA ARG A 496 34.63 -28.52 -19.49
C ARG A 496 34.77 -27.12 -18.89
N ALA A 497 35.33 -27.00 -17.68
CA ALA A 497 35.54 -25.73 -17.02
C ALA A 497 36.64 -24.92 -17.73
N SER A 498 36.50 -23.60 -17.75
CA SER A 498 37.60 -22.74 -18.15
C SER A 498 38.75 -22.79 -17.11
N PRO A 499 40.00 -22.56 -17.51
CA PRO A 499 41.14 -22.55 -16.57
C PRO A 499 40.98 -21.57 -15.39
N GLU A 500 40.21 -20.49 -15.59
CA GLU A 500 39.92 -19.45 -14.60
C GLU A 500 38.87 -19.88 -13.57
N GLU A 501 37.99 -20.84 -13.90
CA GLU A 501 36.98 -21.38 -12.98
C GLU A 501 37.55 -22.45 -12.04
N LEU A 502 38.66 -23.12 -12.41
CA LEU A 502 39.24 -24.21 -11.63
C LEU A 502 39.65 -23.80 -10.20
N PRO A 503 40.31 -22.64 -9.97
CA PRO A 503 40.60 -22.17 -8.61
C PRO A 503 39.34 -21.91 -7.79
N VAL A 504 38.27 -21.42 -8.42
CA VAL A 504 36.98 -21.16 -7.75
C VAL A 504 36.34 -22.48 -7.32
N VAL A 505 36.35 -23.50 -8.17
CA VAL A 505 35.88 -24.86 -7.83
C VAL A 505 36.72 -25.46 -6.71
N GLY A 506 38.05 -25.30 -6.74
CA GLY A 506 38.93 -25.76 -5.68
C GLY A 506 38.63 -25.09 -4.34
N GLN A 507 38.47 -23.77 -4.33
CA GLN A 507 38.10 -23.02 -3.14
C GLN A 507 36.71 -23.42 -2.62
N LEU A 508 35.74 -23.64 -3.51
CA LEU A 508 34.41 -24.14 -3.15
C LEU A 508 34.49 -25.48 -2.41
N LEU A 509 35.17 -26.47 -2.99
CA LEU A 509 35.31 -27.80 -2.38
C LEU A 509 35.99 -27.72 -1.02
N ARG A 510 37.03 -26.90 -0.89
CA ARG A 510 37.70 -26.65 0.38
C ARG A 510 36.74 -26.12 1.44
N LEU A 511 35.92 -25.12 1.11
CA LEU A 511 34.97 -24.54 2.05
C LEU A 511 33.86 -25.55 2.44
N LEU A 512 33.36 -26.32 1.47
CA LEU A 512 32.34 -27.35 1.75
C LEU A 512 32.89 -28.46 2.65
N LEU A 513 34.15 -28.88 2.46
CA LEU A 513 34.83 -29.87 3.31
C LEU A 513 35.06 -29.36 4.74
N GLN A 514 35.27 -28.06 4.91
CA GLN A 514 35.50 -27.42 6.21
C GLN A 514 34.20 -27.13 6.97
N HIS A 515 33.04 -27.13 6.29
CA HIS A 515 31.77 -26.77 6.91
C HIS A 515 31.17 -27.95 7.71
N VAL A 516 31.06 -27.77 9.04
CA VAL A 516 30.69 -28.85 9.98
C VAL A 516 29.37 -29.56 9.63
N PRO A 517 28.24 -28.85 9.37
CA PRO A 517 26.99 -29.46 8.92
C PRO A 517 27.07 -30.35 7.67
N LEU A 518 28.04 -30.13 6.78
CA LEU A 518 28.17 -30.89 5.53
C LEU A 518 29.08 -32.11 5.66
N ARG A 519 29.76 -32.26 6.81
CA ARG A 519 30.79 -33.28 7.02
C ARG A 519 30.29 -34.71 6.81
N SER A 520 29.07 -35.07 7.20
CA SER A 520 28.56 -36.44 6.94
C SER A 520 28.24 -36.66 5.46
N HIS A 521 27.65 -35.66 4.81
CA HIS A 521 27.22 -35.73 3.41
C HIS A 521 28.39 -35.69 2.44
N MET A 522 29.43 -34.90 2.73
CA MET A 522 30.67 -34.87 1.95
C MET A 522 31.42 -36.22 2.02
N LEU A 523 31.41 -36.91 3.17
CA LEU A 523 32.03 -38.22 3.33
C LEU A 523 31.30 -39.30 2.54
N THR A 524 29.97 -39.22 2.52
CA THR A 524 29.12 -40.09 1.68
C THR A 524 29.41 -39.92 0.18
N ASN A 525 29.90 -38.73 -0.23
CA ASN A 525 30.27 -38.42 -1.61
C ASN A 525 31.79 -38.37 -1.84
N ALA A 526 32.61 -38.94 -0.96
CA ALA A 526 34.08 -38.83 -1.00
C ALA A 526 34.68 -39.29 -2.33
N ILE A 527 34.13 -40.35 -2.95
CA ILE A 527 34.58 -40.86 -4.25
C ILE A 527 34.38 -39.82 -5.35
N ILE A 528 33.22 -39.14 -5.36
CA ILE A 528 32.91 -38.10 -6.34
C ILE A 528 33.88 -36.92 -6.15
N VAL A 529 34.08 -36.50 -4.90
CA VAL A 529 35.01 -35.41 -4.56
C VAL A 529 36.45 -35.75 -4.97
N GLN A 530 36.91 -36.98 -4.70
CA GLN A 530 38.23 -37.45 -5.10
C GLN A 530 38.41 -37.41 -6.62
N GLN A 531 37.40 -37.86 -7.37
CA GLN A 531 37.45 -37.82 -8.83
C GLN A 531 37.51 -36.39 -9.37
N ILE A 532 36.77 -35.46 -8.77
CA ILE A 532 36.80 -34.03 -9.13
C ILE A 532 38.20 -33.47 -8.88
N ILE A 533 38.79 -33.71 -7.70
CA ILE A 533 40.15 -33.24 -7.35
C ILE A 533 41.19 -33.82 -8.31
N LYS A 534 41.09 -35.11 -8.65
CA LYS A 534 41.96 -35.77 -9.64
C LYS A 534 41.86 -35.08 -11.00
N ASN A 535 40.64 -34.82 -11.49
CA ASN A 535 40.40 -34.15 -12.77
C ASN A 535 40.98 -32.73 -12.77
N ILE A 536 40.80 -31.94 -11.70
CA ILE A 536 41.41 -30.60 -11.56
C ILE A 536 42.94 -30.70 -11.67
N THR A 537 43.54 -31.67 -10.96
CA THR A 537 45.00 -31.87 -10.93
C THR A 537 45.54 -32.25 -12.32
N THR A 538 44.84 -33.10 -13.07
CA THR A 538 45.25 -33.49 -14.43
C THR A 538 45.19 -32.32 -15.43
N LEU A 539 44.22 -31.41 -15.29
CA LEU A 539 44.05 -30.28 -16.21
C LEU A 539 45.04 -29.14 -15.95
N LYS A 540 45.53 -29.00 -14.72
CA LYS A 540 46.49 -27.96 -14.28
C LYS A 540 47.96 -28.42 -14.32
N GLY A 541 48.28 -29.57 -14.92
CA GLY A 541 49.60 -30.20 -14.92
C GLY A 541 50.77 -29.45 -15.62
N GLY A 542 50.73 -28.11 -15.73
CA GLY A 542 51.81 -27.28 -16.28
C GLY A 542 52.62 -26.57 -15.19
N SER A 543 53.92 -26.91 -15.11
CA SER A 543 55.11 -26.29 -14.48
C SER A 543 55.08 -25.47 -13.16
N VAL A 544 53.96 -25.01 -12.61
CA VAL A 544 53.91 -24.30 -11.31
C VAL A 544 52.75 -24.85 -10.49
N GLN A 545 53.07 -25.53 -9.38
CA GLN A 545 52.07 -26.03 -8.44
C GLN A 545 51.47 -24.85 -7.66
N GLU A 546 50.27 -24.42 -8.05
CA GLU A 546 49.57 -23.30 -7.42
C GLU A 546 49.18 -23.65 -5.97
N GLN A 547 49.41 -22.74 -5.01
CA GLN A 547 49.23 -22.97 -3.57
C GLN A 547 47.82 -23.46 -3.18
N TRP A 548 46.77 -22.98 -3.87
CA TRP A 548 45.39 -23.39 -3.60
C TRP A 548 45.12 -24.86 -3.93
N LEU A 549 45.85 -25.45 -4.88
CA LEU A 549 45.73 -26.87 -5.22
C LEU A 549 46.32 -27.73 -4.10
N THR A 550 47.48 -27.33 -3.57
CA THR A 550 48.10 -27.98 -2.40
C THR A 550 47.21 -27.88 -1.17
N ASP A 551 46.61 -26.72 -0.91
CA ASP A 551 45.65 -26.51 0.17
C ASP A 551 44.42 -27.41 0.04
N LEU A 552 43.89 -27.59 -1.17
CA LEU A 552 42.74 -28.47 -1.44
C LEU A 552 43.08 -29.94 -1.15
N HIS A 553 44.22 -30.42 -1.64
CA HIS A 553 44.71 -31.78 -1.38
C HIS A 553 44.94 -32.02 0.10
N TYR A 554 45.56 -31.06 0.80
CA TYR A 554 45.74 -31.12 2.25
C TYR A 554 44.39 -31.18 2.97
N CYS A 555 43.45 -30.29 2.65
CA CYS A 555 42.12 -30.26 3.27
C CYS A 555 41.38 -31.59 3.08
N PHE A 556 41.41 -32.16 1.87
CA PHE A 556 40.78 -33.45 1.58
C PHE A 556 41.46 -34.60 2.34
N SER A 557 42.79 -34.60 2.42
CA SER A 557 43.57 -35.64 3.10
C SER A 557 43.34 -35.64 4.61
N VAL A 558 43.32 -34.46 5.24
CA VAL A 558 42.97 -34.29 6.67
C VAL A 558 41.53 -34.70 6.93
N TYR A 559 40.63 -34.35 6.01
CA TYR A 559 39.22 -34.68 6.13
C TYR A 559 38.96 -36.19 6.08
N ILE A 560 39.63 -36.93 5.19
CA ILE A 560 39.54 -38.39 5.15
C ILE A 560 40.26 -39.04 6.35
N SER A 561 41.48 -38.62 6.67
CA SER A 561 42.28 -39.24 7.75
C SER A 561 41.72 -39.01 9.15
N GLY A 562 41.00 -37.90 9.36
CA GLY A 562 40.25 -37.62 10.59
C GLY A 562 39.02 -38.51 10.81
N HIS A 563 38.74 -39.47 9.90
CA HIS A 563 37.70 -40.48 10.05
C HIS A 563 38.27 -41.86 9.74
N PRO A 564 38.46 -42.75 10.73
CA PRO A 564 38.87 -44.11 10.44
C PRO A 564 37.72 -44.81 9.71
N GLN A 565 37.83 -44.93 8.38
CA GLN A 565 37.14 -46.01 7.68
C GLN A 565 37.83 -47.31 8.12
N GLY A 566 37.03 -48.28 8.58
CA GLY A 566 37.48 -49.67 8.69
C GLY A 566 38.06 -50.15 7.35
N PRO A 567 38.91 -51.19 7.37
CA PRO A 567 39.80 -51.50 6.27
C PRO A 567 39.03 -51.88 5.00
N SER A 568 39.64 -51.58 3.85
CA SER A 568 39.16 -51.78 2.46
C SER A 568 38.26 -50.64 1.95
N ILE A 569 38.72 -49.73 1.10
CA ILE A 569 38.92 -49.99 -0.35
C ILE A 569 40.02 -49.07 -0.96
N LEU A 570 40.63 -48.15 -0.21
CA LEU A 570 41.54 -47.13 -0.78
C LEU A 570 42.98 -47.60 -1.08
N ASN A 571 43.37 -48.82 -0.69
CA ASN A 571 44.74 -49.32 -0.93
C ASN A 571 44.97 -49.95 -2.31
N ALA A 572 43.99 -49.94 -3.21
CA ALA A 572 44.12 -50.64 -4.51
C ALA A 572 44.42 -49.72 -5.72
N LEU A 573 44.69 -48.42 -5.54
CA LEU A 573 44.89 -47.49 -6.67
C LEU A 573 45.98 -46.42 -6.44
N TYR A 574 46.99 -46.72 -5.61
CA TYR A 574 48.27 -46.01 -5.66
C TYR A 574 49.13 -46.55 -6.79
#